data_AF-A0A964AX60-F1
#
_entry.id   AF-A0A964AX60-F1
#
_cell.length_a   1.000
_cell.length_b   1.000
_cell.length_c   1.000
_cell.angle_alpha   90.00
_cell.angle_beta   90.00
_cell.angle_gamma   90.00
#
_symmetry.space_group_name_H-M   'P 1'
#
loop_
_entity.id
_entity.type
_entity.pdbx_description
1 polymer ?
#
loop_
_entity_poly.entity_id
_entity_poly.type
_entity_poly.pdbx_seq_one_letter_code
_entity_poly.pdbx_strand_id
1 'polypeptide(L)'
;MTKNPPEAEIIHQPDGFHYKEQYRESSQKTKQISAFAWSISFLSLVFSIIPIFGFIFAIFAFVVALIKKVPVFIPLISLLIASFVSMFVLSIAWLISLIF
;
A
#
# COMPACT_ATOMS: atom_id res chain seq x y z
N MET A 1 -29.42 7.89 44.75
CA MET A 1 -29.64 6.44 44.83
C MET A 1 -28.87 5.77 43.71
N THR A 2 -28.14 4.72 44.07
CA THR A 2 -27.21 3.85 43.33
C THR A 2 -27.73 3.40 41.95
N LYS A 3 -26.92 3.58 40.89
CA LYS A 3 -26.00 2.57 40.32
C LYS A 3 -26.71 1.30 39.86
N ASN A 4 -26.83 1.09 38.54
CA ASN A 4 -26.14 0.03 37.80
C ASN A 4 -26.57 0.07 36.31
N PRO A 5 -25.63 0.09 35.33
CA PRO A 5 -25.97 -0.17 33.93
C PRO A 5 -26.47 -1.62 33.79
N PRO A 6 -27.37 -1.92 32.83
CA PRO A 6 -27.83 -3.29 32.62
C PRO A 6 -26.63 -4.19 32.36
N GLU A 7 -26.46 -5.21 33.21
CA GLU A 7 -25.42 -6.21 33.05
C GLU A 7 -25.63 -6.90 31.71
N ALA A 8 -24.62 -6.83 30.85
CA ALA A 8 -24.64 -7.53 29.57
C ALA A 8 -24.87 -9.01 29.86
N GLU A 9 -25.96 -9.56 29.32
CA GLU A 9 -26.30 -10.97 29.42
C GLU A 9 -25.12 -11.77 28.88
N ILE A 10 -24.37 -12.40 29.79
CA ILE A 10 -23.21 -13.21 29.43
C ILE A 10 -23.79 -14.47 28.80
N ILE A 11 -23.80 -14.50 27.47
CA ILE A 11 -24.18 -15.70 26.71
C ILE A 11 -23.17 -16.79 27.08
N HIS A 12 -23.60 -17.70 27.95
CA HIS A 12 -22.79 -18.84 28.37
C HIS A 12 -22.49 -19.70 27.15
N GLN A 13 -21.20 -19.99 26.98
CA GLN A 13 -20.70 -20.74 25.86
C GLN A 13 -21.21 -22.19 25.96
N PRO A 14 -21.90 -22.74 24.96
CA PRO A 14 -22.42 -24.10 25.03
C PRO A 14 -21.27 -25.11 25.15
N ASP A 15 -21.45 -26.10 26.02
CA ASP A 15 -20.44 -27.13 26.29
C ASP A 15 -20.01 -27.82 24.98
N GLY A 16 -18.70 -27.83 24.73
CA GLY A 16 -18.10 -28.37 23.50
C GLY A 16 -17.80 -27.33 22.40
N PHE A 17 -18.22 -26.07 22.54
CA PHE A 17 -17.83 -24.99 21.63
C PHE A 17 -16.80 -24.05 22.25
N HIS A 18 -15.56 -24.08 21.75
CA HIS A 18 -14.48 -23.22 22.23
C HIS A 18 -14.42 -21.87 21.49
N TYR A 19 -15.51 -21.08 21.48
CA TYR A 19 -15.55 -19.83 20.70
C TYR A 19 -14.43 -18.86 21.09
N LYS A 20 -14.03 -18.82 22.37
CA LYS A 20 -13.01 -17.88 22.85
C LYS A 20 -11.61 -18.20 22.29
N GLU A 21 -11.30 -19.48 22.13
CA GLU A 21 -10.03 -19.96 21.56
C GLU A 21 -10.05 -19.85 20.04
N GLN A 22 -11.17 -20.20 19.39
CA GLN A 22 -11.34 -20.12 17.95
C GLN A 22 -11.34 -18.66 17.43
N TYR A 23 -11.99 -17.73 18.15
CA TYR A 23 -11.88 -16.30 17.87
C TYR A 23 -10.49 -15.74 18.17
N ARG A 24 -9.79 -16.25 19.18
CA ARG A 24 -8.42 -15.82 19.50
C ARG A 24 -7.43 -16.28 18.43
N GLU A 25 -7.54 -17.51 17.93
CA GLU A 25 -6.73 -18.01 16.81
C GLU A 25 -7.06 -17.28 15.50
N SER A 26 -8.35 -17.10 15.19
CA SER A 26 -8.75 -16.36 14.00
C SER A 26 -8.31 -14.89 14.10
N SER A 27 -8.45 -14.25 15.25
CA SER A 27 -7.98 -12.89 15.49
C SER A 27 -6.45 -12.78 15.38
N GLN A 28 -5.69 -13.75 15.89
CA GLN A 28 -4.23 -13.77 15.74
C GLN A 28 -3.80 -13.96 14.29
N LYS A 29 -4.43 -14.88 13.55
CA LYS A 29 -4.20 -15.07 12.11
C LYS A 29 -4.55 -13.81 11.32
N THR A 30 -5.70 -13.20 11.58
CA THR A 30 -6.10 -11.92 10.95
C THR A 30 -5.15 -10.78 11.32
N LYS A 31 -4.66 -10.72 12.56
CA LYS A 31 -3.71 -9.69 13.00
C LYS A 31 -2.33 -9.87 12.36
N GLN A 32 -1.89 -11.11 12.13
CA GLN A 32 -0.66 -11.41 11.38
C GLN A 32 -0.81 -11.04 9.90
N ILE A 33 -1.91 -11.42 9.26
CA ILE A 33 -2.20 -11.07 7.86
C ILE A 33 -2.31 -9.54 7.71
N SER A 34 -3.00 -8.88 8.64
CA SER A 34 -3.11 -7.41 8.69
C SER A 34 -1.75 -6.75 8.89
N ALA A 35 -0.92 -7.22 9.82
CA ALA A 35 0.41 -6.65 10.06
C ALA A 35 1.34 -6.85 8.86
N PHE A 36 1.22 -7.98 8.18
CA PHE A 36 1.95 -8.27 6.94
C PHE A 36 1.49 -7.37 5.79
N ALA A 37 0.18 -7.22 5.59
CA ALA A 37 -0.38 -6.31 4.58
C ALA A 37 0.00 -4.85 4.84
N TRP A 38 0.03 -4.41 6.10
CA TRP A 38 0.50 -3.08 6.48
C TRP A 38 2.00 -2.91 6.22
N SER A 39 2.83 -3.91 6.53
CA SER A 39 4.26 -3.88 6.24
C SER A 39 4.54 -3.82 4.74
N ILE A 40 3.83 -4.61 3.93
CA ILE A 40 3.93 -4.56 2.47
C ILE A 40 3.44 -3.21 1.94
N SER A 41 2.34 -2.66 2.48
CA SER A 41 1.82 -1.36 2.05
C SER A 41 2.81 -0.23 2.35
N PHE A 42 3.42 -0.25 3.54
CA PHE A 42 4.45 0.73 3.91
C PHE A 42 5.68 0.63 3.01
N LEU A 43 6.15 -0.60 2.76
CA LEU A 43 7.30 -0.84 1.90
C LEU A 43 6.99 -0.44 0.44
N SER A 44 5.80 -0.76 -0.04
CA SER A 44 5.27 -0.34 -1.36
C SER A 44 5.22 1.18 -1.49
N LEU A 45 4.82 1.89 -0.43
CA LEU A 45 4.77 3.35 -0.43
C LEU A 45 6.17 3.93 -0.63
N VAL A 46 7.18 3.42 0.08
CA VAL A 46 8.59 3.84 -0.10
C VAL A 46 9.10 3.53 -1.50
N PHE A 47 8.81 2.35 -2.05
CA PHE A 47 9.25 1.99 -3.40
C PHE A 47 8.51 2.76 -4.50
N SER A 48 7.25 3.16 -4.28
CA SER A 48 6.46 3.95 -5.23
C SER A 48 6.98 5.38 -5.41
N ILE A 49 7.63 5.92 -4.37
CA ILE A 49 8.20 7.26 -4.36
C ILE A 49 9.37 7.40 -5.35
N ILE A 50 10.16 6.35 -5.53
CA ILE A 50 11.36 6.33 -6.40
C ILE A 50 11.02 6.61 -7.87
N PRO A 51 10.11 5.87 -8.54
CA PRO A 51 9.76 6.14 -9.94
C PRO A 51 9.06 7.50 -10.11
N ILE A 52 8.26 7.95 -9.13
CA ILE A 52 7.62 9.27 -9.16
C ILE A 52 8.68 10.38 -9.17
N PHE A 53 9.64 10.34 -8.25
CA PHE A 53 10.72 11.33 -8.23
C PHE A 53 11.58 11.24 -9.49
N GLY A 54 11.95 10.04 -9.95
CA GLY A 54 12.69 9.85 -11.19
C GLY A 54 11.99 10.48 -12.40
N PHE A 55 10.66 10.34 -12.48
CA PHE A 55 9.86 10.95 -13.53
C PHE A 55 9.83 12.48 -13.44
N ILE A 56 9.64 13.05 -12.23
CA ILE A 56 9.69 14.51 -12.01
C ILE A 56 11.04 15.10 -12.42
N PHE A 57 12.15 14.45 -12.02
CA PHE A 57 13.49 14.90 -12.39
C PHE A 57 13.74 14.79 -13.90
N ALA A 58 13.23 13.74 -14.57
CA ALA A 58 13.33 13.61 -16.01
C ALA A 58 12.58 14.73 -16.76
N ILE A 59 11.38 15.10 -16.30
CA ILE A 59 10.64 16.26 -16.83
C ILE A 59 11.44 17.54 -16.63
N PHE A 60 11.96 17.78 -15.43
CA PHE A 60 12.73 18.97 -15.13
C PHE A 60 13.99 19.07 -16.00
N ALA A 61 14.75 17.99 -16.13
CA ALA A 61 15.93 17.91 -16.98
C ALA A 61 15.58 18.20 -18.46
N PHE A 62 14.45 17.68 -18.94
CA PHE A 62 13.97 17.93 -20.30
C PHE A 62 13.59 19.41 -20.51
N VAL A 63 12.83 20.00 -19.58
CA VAL A 63 12.44 21.42 -19.63
C VAL A 63 13.67 22.32 -19.60
N VAL A 64 14.61 22.06 -18.69
CA VAL A 64 15.87 22.82 -18.60
C VAL A 64 16.67 22.69 -19.90
N ALA A 65 16.75 21.50 -20.48
CA ALA A 65 17.46 21.28 -21.73
C ALA A 65 16.85 22.08 -22.91
N LEU A 66 15.52 22.15 -22.99
CA LEU A 66 14.81 22.98 -23.97
C LEU A 66 15.09 24.47 -23.78
N ILE A 67 14.99 24.98 -22.54
CA ILE A 67 15.23 26.40 -22.22
C ILE A 67 16.67 26.79 -22.56
N LYS A 68 17.64 25.92 -22.23
CA LYS A 68 19.06 26.16 -22.46
C LYS A 68 19.53 25.81 -23.87
N LYS A 69 18.63 25.34 -24.75
CA LYS A 69 18.92 24.92 -26.14
C LYS A 69 20.08 23.92 -26.25
N VAL A 70 20.20 23.05 -25.26
CA VAL A 70 21.21 21.97 -25.22
C VAL A 70 20.60 20.70 -25.84
N PRO A 71 21.43 19.74 -26.29
CA PRO A 71 20.95 18.49 -26.87
C PRO A 71 19.99 17.74 -25.93
N VAL A 72 18.77 17.50 -26.39
CA VAL A 72 17.70 16.88 -25.59
C VAL A 72 17.71 15.35 -25.62
N PHE A 73 18.64 14.71 -26.32
CA PHE A 73 18.65 13.26 -26.52
C PHE A 73 18.69 12.48 -25.20
N ILE A 74 19.59 12.87 -24.27
CA ILE A 74 19.72 12.20 -22.97
C ILE A 74 18.48 12.44 -22.09
N PRO A 75 18.00 13.69 -21.90
CA PRO A 75 16.73 13.93 -21.20
C PRO A 75 15.53 13.22 -21.80
N LEU A 76 15.45 13.11 -23.14
CA LEU A 76 14.37 12.41 -23.83
C LEU A 76 14.38 10.91 -23.51
N ILE A 77 15.55 10.26 -23.58
CA ILE A 77 15.68 8.85 -23.20
C ILE A 77 15.34 8.65 -21.72
N SER A 78 15.82 9.55 -20.85
CA SER A 78 15.50 9.51 -19.42
C SER A 78 13.98 9.61 -19.18
N LEU A 79 13.29 10.51 -19.89
CA LEU A 79 11.84 10.67 -19.83
C LEU A 79 11.10 9.41 -20.31
N LEU A 80 11.54 8.79 -21.40
CA LEU A 80 10.95 7.55 -21.91
C LEU A 80 11.09 6.39 -20.91
N ILE A 81 12.29 6.20 -20.35
CA ILE A 81 12.54 5.16 -19.36
C ILE A 81 11.69 5.41 -18.10
N ALA A 82 11.69 6.64 -17.58
CA ALA A 82 10.90 6.97 -16.40
C ALA A 82 9.39 6.80 -16.64
N SER A 83 8.90 7.11 -17.85
CA SER A 83 7.50 6.87 -18.24
C SER A 83 7.17 5.38 -18.24
N PHE A 84 8.04 4.55 -18.84
CA PHE A 84 7.84 3.11 -18.93
C PHE A 84 7.83 2.46 -17.54
N VAL A 85 8.80 2.81 -16.69
CA VAL A 85 8.88 2.30 -15.31
C VAL A 85 7.63 2.71 -14.52
N SER A 86 7.21 3.97 -14.61
CA SER A 86 6.02 4.46 -13.91
C SER A 86 4.74 3.75 -14.37
N MET A 87 4.57 3.57 -15.68
CA MET A 87 3.43 2.86 -16.26
C MET A 87 3.39 1.39 -15.84
N PHE A 88 4.55 0.72 -15.81
CA PHE A 88 4.66 -0.66 -15.36
C PHE A 88 4.25 -0.82 -13.89
N VAL A 89 4.75 0.05 -13.01
CA VAL A 89 4.40 0.03 -11.58
C VAL A 89 2.91 0.28 -11.37
N LEU A 90 2.33 1.28 -12.07
CA LEU A 90 0.89 1.56 -12.01
C LEU A 90 0.06 0.40 -12.55
N SER A 91 0.50 -0.26 -13.61
CA SER A 91 -0.18 -1.42 -14.18
C SER A 91 -0.20 -2.59 -13.21
N ILE A 92 0.92 -2.87 -12.51
CA ILE A 92 0.96 -3.89 -11.47
C ILE A 92 0.04 -3.54 -10.31
N ALA A 93 0.08 -2.29 -9.82
CA ALA A 93 -0.78 -1.84 -8.73
C ALA A 93 -2.27 -2.00 -9.09
N TRP A 94 -2.64 -1.64 -10.31
CA TRP A 94 -3.98 -1.82 -10.84
C TRP A 94 -4.38 -3.29 -10.93
N LEU A 95 -3.49 -4.16 -11.40
CA LEU A 95 -3.74 -5.59 -11.54
C LEU A 95 -3.92 -6.28 -10.18
N ILE A 96 -3.13 -5.88 -9.18
CA ILE A 96 -3.32 -6.33 -7.78
C ILE A 96 -4.68 -5.86 -7.25
N SER A 97 -5.06 -4.60 -7.47
CA SER A 97 -6.36 -4.06 -7.04
C SER A 97 -7.58 -4.70 -7.71
N LEU A 98 -7.40 -5.41 -8.82
CA LEU A 98 -8.46 -6.14 -9.51
C LEU A 98 -8.65 -7.56 -8.96
N ILE A 99 -7.57 -8.17 -8.47
CA ILE A 99 -7.55 -9.54 -7.96
C ILE A 99 -8.03 -9.60 -6.51
N PHE A 100 -7.75 -8.56 -5.72
CA PHE A 100 -8.08 -8.45 -4.30
C PHE A 100 -9.12 -7.35 -4.04
#